data_AF-A0A3L6RK82-F1
#
_entry.id   AF-A0A3L6RK82-F1
#
_cell.length_a   1.000
_cell.length_b   1.000
_cell.length_c   1.000
_cell.angle_alpha   90.00
_cell.angle_beta   90.00
_cell.angle_gamma   90.00
#
_symmetry.space_group_name_H-M   'P 1'
#
loop_
_entity.id
_entity.type
_entity.pdbx_description
1 polymer ?
#
loop_
_entity_poly.entity_id
_entity_poly.type
_entity_poly.pdbx_seq_one_letter_code
_entity_poly.pdbx_strand_id
1 'polypeptide(L)'
;MVISVATPRRSIRDAILDGVLGGRGRQLYQPLHCAFYDGSARGGGQSVHGLAAALSVNAGDVVRVSAEVAKNVLILMSDTGGGHRASAEALRDAFRIEFGDAYQVFVRDLGKEYGGWPLNDMERSYKFMIRHVRLWKVAFHGTSPRWVHGMYLTVLAYFYANEVVAGIMKYRPDIIISVHPLMQHIPLWVLKWQSLQREVPFITVVTYLNTCHPTWFHHGVTRCYCPSGEVANRALLRGLQTSQVRVFGLPIRPSFCRAVLEKDEIRKELELDPKLPAVLLMGGGEVMGPVEETARALGEELYCYERRRPIGQIVVICGRNQVLRSTLQSLRWKVPVKIRGFEKQMEKWMGACDCIITKAGPGTIAEALIRGLPIILNDFIPGQVSKRDEVLLLEPG
;
A
#
# COMPACT_ATOMS: atom_id res chain seq x y z
N MET A 1 10.83 -20.69 -28.75
CA MET A 1 12.18 -20.09 -28.92
C MET A 1 12.41 -19.19 -27.72
N VAL A 2 13.15 -19.70 -26.72
CA VAL A 2 13.33 -19.08 -25.41
C VAL A 2 14.47 -18.07 -25.49
N ILE A 3 14.21 -16.81 -25.17
CA ILE A 3 15.26 -15.80 -25.02
C ILE A 3 15.48 -15.61 -23.52
N SER A 4 16.54 -16.24 -23.02
CA SER A 4 17.08 -16.00 -21.67
C SER A 4 17.96 -14.76 -21.72
N VAL A 5 17.68 -13.77 -20.87
CA VAL A 5 18.60 -12.66 -20.61
C VAL A 5 18.99 -12.72 -19.14
N ALA A 6 20.14 -13.34 -18.88
CA ALA A 6 20.79 -13.29 -17.59
C ALA A 6 21.32 -11.86 -17.35
N THR A 7 20.91 -11.24 -16.24
CA THR A 7 21.59 -10.04 -15.71
C THR A 7 22.20 -10.36 -14.35
N PRO A 8 23.45 -9.93 -14.07
CA PRO A 8 24.14 -10.28 -12.84
C PRO A 8 23.61 -9.45 -11.66
N ARG A 9 23.33 -10.12 -10.54
CA ARG A 9 23.01 -9.48 -9.25
C ARG A 9 24.21 -8.64 -8.81
N ARG A 10 24.04 -7.31 -8.71
CA ARG A 10 24.98 -6.44 -7.99
C ARG A 10 24.51 -6.25 -6.56
N SER A 11 25.46 -6.32 -5.64
CA SER A 11 25.28 -6.09 -4.21
C SER A 11 25.01 -4.59 -3.94
N ILE A 12 24.18 -4.30 -2.94
CA ILE A 12 23.81 -2.96 -2.45
C ILE A 12 25.04 -2.08 -2.15
N ARG A 13 26.20 -2.70 -1.88
CA ARG A 13 27.44 -2.01 -1.54
C ARG A 13 28.09 -1.29 -2.73
N ASP A 14 27.90 -1.77 -3.95
CA ASP A 14 28.56 -1.22 -5.14
C ASP A 14 27.81 -0.01 -5.73
N ALA A 15 26.49 0.07 -5.50
CA ALA A 15 25.66 1.16 -6.00
C ALA A 15 25.86 2.49 -5.23
N ILE A 16 26.54 2.46 -4.09
CA ILE A 16 26.73 3.63 -3.21
C ILE A 16 28.03 4.39 -3.54
N LEU A 17 28.99 3.76 -4.21
CA LEU A 17 30.32 4.35 -4.44
C LEU A 17 30.51 5.03 -5.80
N ASP A 18 29.71 4.70 -6.82
CA ASP A 18 29.85 5.29 -8.16
C ASP A 18 29.13 6.64 -8.36
N GLY A 19 28.44 7.15 -7.34
CA GLY A 19 27.65 8.39 -7.44
C GLY A 19 28.44 9.70 -7.29
N VAL A 20 29.74 9.65 -6.97
CA VAL A 20 30.49 10.83 -6.49
C VAL A 20 31.44 11.44 -7.53
N LEU A 21 31.75 10.81 -8.66
CA LEU A 21 32.71 11.35 -9.63
C LEU A 21 32.30 11.06 -11.09
N GLY A 22 31.81 12.07 -11.84
CA GLY A 22 31.58 11.89 -13.29
C GLY A 22 30.85 12.98 -14.07
N GLY A 23 31.54 14.10 -14.31
CA GLY A 23 31.44 15.10 -15.40
C GLY A 23 30.37 15.06 -16.52
N ARG A 24 29.67 16.21 -16.64
CA ARG A 24 29.36 17.07 -17.83
C ARG A 24 28.93 16.45 -19.19
N GLY A 25 27.72 16.84 -19.62
CA GLY A 25 27.52 17.62 -20.86
C GLY A 25 26.65 17.01 -21.98
N ARG A 26 25.44 17.57 -22.20
CA ARG A 26 24.98 18.23 -23.45
C ARG A 26 23.47 18.53 -23.42
N GLN A 27 23.16 19.81 -23.60
CA GLN A 27 21.82 20.38 -23.87
C GLN A 27 21.37 20.00 -25.28
N LEU A 28 20.05 19.79 -25.47
CA LEU A 28 19.29 20.23 -26.66
C LEU A 28 17.77 19.97 -26.45
N TYR A 29 16.98 21.00 -26.81
CA TYR A 29 15.51 21.09 -26.97
C TYR A 29 14.57 21.34 -25.76
N GLN A 30 14.07 22.59 -25.70
CA GLN A 30 12.75 22.98 -25.16
C GLN A 30 11.65 22.71 -26.21
N PRO A 31 10.39 22.48 -25.80
CA PRO A 31 9.40 23.55 -25.98
C PRO A 31 8.28 23.66 -24.92
N LEU A 32 7.79 24.91 -24.81
CA LEU A 32 6.46 25.42 -24.44
C LEU A 32 5.99 25.31 -22.98
N HIS A 33 6.22 26.43 -22.29
CA HIS A 33 5.54 26.88 -21.08
C HIS A 33 4.03 27.05 -21.30
N CYS A 34 3.22 26.52 -20.38
CA CYS A 34 1.84 26.93 -20.19
C CYS A 34 1.66 27.41 -18.75
N ALA A 35 1.37 28.71 -18.61
CA ALA A 35 1.39 29.45 -17.36
C ALA A 35 0.04 29.38 -16.64
N PHE A 36 -0.05 28.54 -15.61
CA PHE A 36 -0.99 28.69 -14.51
C PHE A 36 -0.24 28.16 -13.28
N TYR A 37 -0.09 28.99 -12.24
CA TYR A 37 0.83 28.82 -11.10
C TYR A 37 2.28 29.28 -11.32
N ASP A 38 2.48 30.59 -11.46
CA ASP A 38 3.68 31.23 -10.88
C ASP A 38 3.34 32.67 -10.48
N GLY A 39 3.38 32.92 -9.18
CA GLY A 39 3.35 34.25 -8.59
C GLY A 39 4.79 34.76 -8.47
N SER A 40 5.04 35.91 -9.08
CA SER A 40 6.32 36.59 -9.15
C SER A 40 6.86 37.01 -7.77
N ALA A 41 8.16 36.83 -7.59
CA ALA A 41 8.98 37.74 -6.78
C ALA A 41 10.29 38.00 -7.56
N ARG A 42 10.45 39.23 -8.03
CA ARG A 42 11.68 39.75 -8.64
C ARG A 42 12.48 40.53 -7.60
N GLY A 43 13.82 40.42 -7.70
CA GLY A 43 14.81 41.33 -7.12
C GLY A 43 15.54 40.70 -5.92
N GLY A 44 16.87 40.70 -5.81
CA GLY A 44 17.95 41.20 -6.66
C GLY A 44 19.25 40.56 -6.15
N GLY A 45 20.26 40.47 -7.02
CA GLY A 45 21.54 39.84 -6.67
C GLY A 45 22.42 40.72 -5.80
N GLN A 46 23.28 40.08 -5.00
CA GLN A 46 24.70 40.40 -4.90
C GLN A 46 25.46 39.26 -4.19
N SER A 47 26.57 38.88 -4.79
CA SER A 47 27.59 37.96 -4.29
C SER A 47 28.60 38.70 -3.40
N VAL A 48 29.08 38.08 -2.33
CA VAL A 48 30.45 38.33 -1.87
C VAL A 48 31.07 37.07 -1.21
N HIS A 49 32.36 36.94 -1.46
CA HIS A 49 33.33 35.92 -1.06
C HIS A 49 33.42 35.63 0.45
N GLY A 50 33.64 34.34 0.77
CA GLY A 50 34.84 33.82 1.42
C GLY A 50 35.17 34.24 2.86
N LEU A 51 35.22 33.25 3.77
CA LEU A 51 36.38 33.08 4.65
C LEU A 51 36.45 31.64 5.18
N ALA A 52 37.57 30.98 4.88
CA ALA A 52 38.08 29.80 5.57
C ALA A 52 38.93 30.24 6.78
N ALA A 53 39.21 29.28 7.67
CA ALA A 53 39.97 29.35 8.93
C ALA A 53 39.06 29.51 10.17
N ALA A 54 39.25 28.79 11.28
CA ALA A 54 40.42 28.07 11.74
C ALA A 54 40.03 26.88 12.63
N LEU A 55 40.86 25.84 12.56
CA LEU A 55 40.99 24.79 13.54
C LEU A 55 41.35 25.40 14.91
N SER A 56 40.59 25.07 15.94
CA SER A 56 41.12 25.02 17.31
C SER A 56 40.65 23.73 17.95
N VAL A 57 41.62 22.87 18.23
CA VAL A 57 41.45 21.62 18.96
C VAL A 57 41.39 22.00 20.43
N ASN A 58 40.20 21.95 21.04
CA ASN A 58 40.08 21.97 22.49
C ASN A 58 39.83 20.53 22.96
N ALA A 59 40.83 20.01 23.65
CA ALA A 59 40.77 18.76 24.38
C ALA A 59 39.75 18.89 25.51
N GLY A 60 38.72 18.05 25.49
CA GLY A 60 37.72 18.01 26.56
C GLY A 60 36.35 17.45 26.19
N ASP A 61 36.22 16.62 25.16
CA ASP A 61 34.94 15.98 24.85
C ASP A 61 34.75 14.73 25.72
N VAL A 62 34.14 14.94 26.88
CA VAL A 62 33.28 13.93 27.48
C VAL A 62 32.25 13.59 26.40
N VAL A 63 32.37 12.39 25.82
CA VAL A 63 31.36 11.81 24.93
C VAL A 63 30.07 11.69 25.74
N ARG A 64 29.30 12.77 25.78
CA ARG A 64 27.87 12.69 25.97
C ARG A 64 27.39 11.95 24.74
N VAL A 65 27.12 10.66 24.92
CA VAL A 65 26.23 9.93 24.03
C VAL A 65 24.91 10.70 24.07
N SER A 66 24.77 11.67 23.17
CA SER A 66 23.49 12.24 22.82
C SER A 66 22.68 11.05 22.36
N ALA A 67 21.75 10.59 23.19
CA ALA A 67 20.68 9.73 22.72
C ALA A 67 20.07 10.48 21.53
N GLU A 68 20.33 10.01 20.29
CA GLU A 68 19.75 10.63 19.11
C GLU A 68 18.24 10.68 19.36
N VAL A 69 17.68 11.89 19.33
CA VAL A 69 16.25 12.08 19.55
C VAL A 69 15.54 11.29 18.46
N ALA A 70 14.71 10.33 18.88
CA ALA A 70 13.96 9.49 17.97
C ALA A 70 13.16 10.34 16.98
N LYS A 71 13.26 10.01 15.69
CA LYS A 71 12.56 10.73 14.62
C LYS A 71 11.12 10.26 14.52
N ASN A 72 10.18 11.18 14.36
CA ASN A 72 8.76 10.89 14.26
C ASN A 72 8.37 10.64 12.80
N VAL A 73 7.79 9.47 12.52
CA VAL A 73 7.22 9.11 11.22
C VAL A 73 5.70 9.10 11.34
N LEU A 74 5.01 9.95 10.60
CA LEU A 74 3.55 9.97 10.55
C LEU A 74 3.05 9.32 9.27
N ILE A 75 2.41 8.16 9.39
CA ILE A 75 1.78 7.43 8.30
C ILE A 75 0.28 7.76 8.24
N LEU A 76 -0.14 8.35 7.13
CA LEU A 76 -1.51 8.77 6.84
C LEU A 76 -2.23 7.68 6.04
N MET A 77 -3.31 7.15 6.61
CA MET A 77 -4.13 6.12 5.98
C MET A 77 -5.63 6.42 6.18
N SER A 78 -6.49 5.60 5.59
CA SER A 78 -7.90 5.57 5.97
C SER A 78 -8.39 4.12 6.03
N ASP A 79 -9.37 3.85 6.89
CA ASP A 79 -9.98 2.53 7.08
C ASP A 79 -10.83 2.04 5.89
N THR A 80 -10.93 2.82 4.82
CA THR A 80 -11.66 2.48 3.59
C THR A 80 -11.08 1.20 2.95
N GLY A 81 -11.86 0.12 2.90
CA GLY A 81 -11.50 -1.11 2.18
C GLY A 81 -10.36 -1.95 2.78
N GLY A 82 -9.81 -1.56 3.94
CA GLY A 82 -8.86 -2.31 4.76
C GLY A 82 -7.42 -2.46 4.23
N GLY A 83 -7.20 -2.44 2.92
CA GLY A 83 -5.87 -2.67 2.30
C GLY A 83 -4.83 -1.59 2.63
N HIS A 84 -5.27 -0.34 2.80
CA HIS A 84 -4.42 0.79 3.15
C HIS A 84 -3.81 0.66 4.55
N ARG A 85 -4.61 0.18 5.52
CA ARG A 85 -4.14 -0.09 6.89
C ARG A 85 -3.06 -1.17 6.90
N ALA A 86 -3.25 -2.26 6.16
CA ALA A 86 -2.25 -3.34 6.08
C ALA A 86 -0.89 -2.84 5.55
N SER A 87 -0.91 -1.93 4.56
CA SER A 87 0.31 -1.30 4.05
C SER A 87 0.97 -0.36 5.07
N ALA A 88 0.18 0.42 5.81
CA ALA A 88 0.70 1.29 6.87
C ALA A 88 1.34 0.47 8.02
N GLU A 89 0.69 -0.61 8.43
CA GLU A 89 1.20 -1.51 9.48
C GLU A 89 2.46 -2.25 9.01
N ALA A 90 2.51 -2.68 7.75
CA ALA A 90 3.71 -3.28 7.17
C ALA A 90 4.91 -2.32 7.20
N LEU A 91 4.71 -1.05 6.85
CA LEU A 91 5.76 -0.02 6.93
C LEU A 91 6.19 0.21 8.39
N ARG A 92 5.25 0.36 9.32
CA ARG A 92 5.54 0.52 10.75
C ARG A 92 6.39 -0.64 11.27
N ASP A 93 6.01 -1.87 10.93
CA ASP A 93 6.71 -3.06 11.39
C ASP A 93 8.11 -3.14 10.77
N ALA A 94 8.28 -2.73 9.51
CA ALA A 94 9.59 -2.63 8.86
C ALA A 94 10.49 -1.57 9.53
N PHE A 95 9.97 -0.38 9.83
CA PHE A 95 10.73 0.65 10.55
C PHE A 95 11.25 0.16 11.90
N ARG A 96 10.39 -0.48 12.70
CA ARG A 96 10.77 -1.04 14.00
C ARG A 96 11.86 -2.11 13.87
N ILE A 97 11.78 -2.94 12.85
CA ILE A 97 12.73 -4.03 12.63
C ILE A 97 14.09 -3.50 12.16
N GLU A 98 14.10 -2.56 11.23
CA GLU A 98 15.34 -2.07 10.59
C GLU A 98 16.04 -0.99 11.42
N PHE A 99 15.29 -0.18 12.17
CA PHE A 99 15.84 0.99 12.87
C PHE A 99 15.58 1.01 14.38
N GLY A 100 14.86 0.03 14.93
CA GLY A 100 14.55 -0.03 16.35
C GLY A 100 13.86 1.24 16.85
N ASP A 101 14.35 1.78 17.96
CA ASP A 101 13.79 2.96 18.62
C ASP A 101 14.26 4.30 18.01
N ALA A 102 15.11 4.28 16.98
CA ALA A 102 15.55 5.51 16.30
C ALA A 102 14.41 6.21 15.56
N TYR A 103 13.31 5.50 15.26
CA TYR A 103 12.12 6.05 14.63
C TYR A 103 10.86 5.68 15.39
N GLN A 104 10.10 6.68 15.83
CA GLN A 104 8.78 6.51 16.40
C GLN A 104 7.71 6.66 15.31
N VAL A 105 6.98 5.57 15.05
CA VAL A 105 6.02 5.52 13.93
C VAL A 105 4.57 5.61 14.40
N PHE A 106 3.85 6.60 13.90
CA PHE A 106 2.43 6.85 14.17
C PHE A 106 1.59 6.55 12.93
N VAL A 107 0.65 5.62 13.02
CA VAL A 107 -0.32 5.32 11.94
C VAL A 107 -1.66 5.94 12.29
N ARG A 108 -2.17 6.87 11.47
CA ARG A 108 -3.37 7.66 11.78
C ARG A 108 -4.33 7.77 10.61
N ASP A 109 -5.62 7.74 10.93
CA ASP A 109 -6.70 8.07 10.00
C ASP A 109 -7.12 9.52 10.24
N LEU A 110 -6.54 10.45 9.46
CA LEU A 110 -6.79 11.87 9.65
C LEU A 110 -8.26 12.25 9.44
N GLY A 111 -8.92 11.62 8.46
CA GLY A 111 -10.32 11.91 8.17
C GLY A 111 -11.22 11.54 9.34
N LYS A 112 -10.98 10.35 9.91
CA LYS A 112 -11.72 9.81 11.06
C LYS A 112 -11.43 10.52 12.38
N GLU A 113 -10.17 10.85 12.65
CA GLU A 113 -9.75 11.41 13.94
C GLU A 113 -9.88 12.94 14.02
N TYR A 114 -9.66 13.64 12.91
CA TYR A 114 -9.59 15.11 12.88
C TYR A 114 -10.49 15.75 11.81
N GLY A 115 -11.07 14.97 10.91
CA GLY A 115 -12.04 15.49 9.93
C GLY A 115 -13.42 15.68 10.54
N GLY A 116 -14.17 16.67 10.04
CA GLY A 116 -15.61 16.75 10.23
C GLY A 116 -16.36 15.95 9.17
N TRP A 117 -17.70 15.99 9.22
CA TRP A 117 -18.53 15.34 8.21
C TRP A 117 -18.36 16.00 6.84
N PRO A 118 -18.09 15.25 5.75
CA PRO A 118 -18.22 13.78 5.62
C PRO A 118 -16.90 12.98 5.75
N LEU A 119 -15.76 13.61 6.05
CA LEU A 119 -14.45 12.95 6.11
C LEU A 119 -14.35 11.91 7.23
N ASN A 120 -15.03 12.15 8.36
CA ASN A 120 -15.02 11.24 9.50
C ASN A 120 -15.80 9.94 9.29
N ASP A 121 -16.74 9.93 8.34
CA ASP A 121 -17.59 8.77 8.02
C ASP A 121 -17.23 8.16 6.65
N MET A 122 -16.01 8.39 6.17
CA MET A 122 -15.53 7.88 4.88
C MET A 122 -15.58 6.35 4.78
N GLU A 123 -15.29 5.64 5.88
CA GLU A 123 -15.35 4.16 5.91
C GLU A 123 -16.77 3.66 5.61
N ARG A 124 -17.79 4.23 6.26
CA ARG A 124 -19.20 3.83 6.07
C ARG A 124 -19.71 4.26 4.71
N SER A 125 -19.37 5.47 4.28
CA SER A 125 -19.74 6.01 2.97
C SER A 125 -19.14 5.15 1.85
N TYR A 126 -17.88 4.76 1.99
CA TYR A 126 -17.23 3.82 1.08
C TYR A 126 -17.96 2.48 1.01
N LYS A 127 -18.24 1.84 2.16
CA LYS A 127 -18.99 0.57 2.23
C LYS A 127 -20.36 0.66 1.57
N PHE A 128 -21.06 1.78 1.75
CA PHE A 128 -22.33 2.03 1.08
C PHE A 128 -22.16 2.15 -0.44
N MET A 129 -21.18 2.93 -0.90
CA MET A 129 -20.96 3.15 -2.33
C MET A 129 -20.51 1.88 -3.06
N ILE A 130 -19.63 1.06 -2.49
CA ILE A 130 -19.17 -0.18 -3.14
C ILE A 130 -20.28 -1.23 -3.30
N ARG A 131 -21.29 -1.22 -2.41
CA ARG A 131 -22.51 -2.04 -2.57
C ARG A 131 -23.36 -1.57 -3.75
N HIS A 132 -23.20 -0.33 -4.19
CA HIS A 132 -23.93 0.26 -5.30
C HIS A 132 -22.97 0.57 -6.47
N VAL A 133 -22.61 -0.47 -7.23
CA VAL A 133 -21.61 -0.42 -8.31
C VAL A 133 -21.77 0.76 -9.28
N ARG A 134 -23.02 1.12 -9.63
CA ARG A 134 -23.30 2.27 -10.51
C ARG A 134 -22.93 3.61 -9.85
N LEU A 135 -23.30 3.81 -8.58
CA LEU A 135 -22.94 5.01 -7.81
C LEU A 135 -21.42 5.11 -7.66
N TRP A 136 -20.73 4.01 -7.34
CA TRP A 136 -19.28 4.01 -7.23
C TRP A 136 -18.58 4.35 -8.55
N LYS A 137 -19.03 3.80 -9.68
CA LYS A 137 -18.47 4.14 -11.01
C LYS A 137 -18.63 5.62 -11.32
N VAL A 138 -19.83 6.18 -11.08
CA VAL A 138 -20.09 7.61 -11.28
C VAL A 138 -19.21 8.46 -10.37
N ALA A 139 -19.09 8.11 -9.09
CA ALA A 139 -18.22 8.82 -8.15
C ALA A 139 -16.76 8.76 -8.58
N PHE A 140 -16.23 7.58 -8.88
CA PHE A 140 -14.83 7.37 -9.27
C PHE A 140 -14.47 8.09 -10.58
N HIS A 141 -15.29 7.93 -11.62
CA HIS A 141 -15.02 8.58 -12.91
C HIS A 141 -15.38 10.06 -12.92
N GLY A 142 -16.38 10.48 -12.14
CA GLY A 142 -16.79 11.87 -12.00
C GLY A 142 -15.79 12.71 -11.21
N THR A 143 -15.08 12.11 -10.25
CA THR A 143 -14.03 12.80 -9.45
C THR A 143 -12.63 12.70 -10.06
N SER A 144 -12.41 11.80 -11.02
CA SER A 144 -11.13 11.61 -11.71
C SER A 144 -10.59 12.83 -12.49
N PRO A 145 -11.42 13.65 -13.19
CA PRO A 145 -10.93 14.82 -13.93
C PRO A 145 -10.19 15.80 -13.03
N ARG A 146 -9.04 16.31 -13.51
CA ARG A 146 -8.11 17.15 -12.72
C ARG A 146 -8.77 18.38 -12.11
N TRP A 147 -9.62 19.04 -12.87
CA TRP A 147 -10.33 20.23 -12.42
C TRP A 147 -11.38 19.90 -11.35
N VAL A 148 -12.06 18.74 -11.44
CA VAL A 148 -13.06 18.32 -10.45
C VAL A 148 -12.40 18.03 -9.11
N HIS A 149 -11.36 17.19 -9.08
CA HIS A 149 -10.69 16.90 -7.81
C HIS A 149 -9.88 18.04 -7.24
N GLY A 150 -9.27 18.87 -8.09
CA GLY A 150 -8.67 20.12 -7.63
C GLY A 150 -9.68 20.98 -6.87
N MET A 151 -10.89 21.14 -7.42
CA MET A 151 -11.93 21.98 -6.84
C MET A 151 -12.45 21.41 -5.51
N TYR A 152 -12.95 20.17 -5.48
CA TYR A 152 -13.56 19.65 -4.24
C TYR A 152 -12.53 19.43 -3.12
N LEU A 153 -11.29 19.02 -3.45
CA LEU A 153 -10.24 18.88 -2.44
C LEU A 153 -9.77 20.22 -1.90
N THR A 154 -9.80 21.30 -2.70
CA THR A 154 -9.48 22.64 -2.21
C THR A 154 -10.56 23.14 -1.24
N VAL A 155 -11.84 22.90 -1.55
CA VAL A 155 -12.94 23.23 -0.64
C VAL A 155 -12.82 22.44 0.67
N LEU A 156 -12.58 21.13 0.60
CA LEU A 156 -12.33 20.31 1.80
C LEU A 156 -11.09 20.78 2.58
N ALA A 157 -10.01 21.12 1.89
CA ALA A 157 -8.81 21.66 2.53
C ALA A 157 -9.11 22.95 3.28
N TYR A 158 -9.90 23.85 2.70
CA TYR A 158 -10.29 25.11 3.34
C TYR A 158 -11.09 24.89 4.62
N PHE A 159 -12.08 23.98 4.61
CA PHE A 159 -12.92 23.71 5.77
C PHE A 159 -12.22 22.94 6.89
N TYR A 160 -11.26 22.07 6.56
CA TYR A 160 -10.63 21.17 7.52
C TYR A 160 -9.14 21.45 7.75
N ALA A 161 -8.67 22.60 7.26
CA ALA A 161 -7.28 23.02 7.35
C ALA A 161 -6.76 22.94 8.77
N ASN A 162 -7.46 23.58 9.70
CA ASN A 162 -6.98 23.82 11.06
C ASN A 162 -6.95 22.54 11.88
N GLU A 163 -7.97 21.69 11.71
CA GLU A 163 -8.07 20.41 12.39
C GLU A 163 -7.02 19.42 11.87
N VAL A 164 -6.80 19.40 10.54
CA VAL A 164 -5.74 18.57 9.93
C VAL A 164 -4.36 19.10 10.29
N VAL A 165 -4.15 20.41 10.35
CA VAL A 165 -2.92 21.03 10.88
C VAL A 165 -2.68 20.57 12.30
N ALA A 166 -3.66 20.71 13.19
CA ALA A 166 -3.55 20.28 14.58
C ALA A 166 -3.24 18.76 14.67
N GLY A 167 -3.92 17.96 13.86
CA GLY A 167 -3.71 16.52 13.77
C GLY A 167 -2.30 16.12 13.31
N ILE A 168 -1.74 16.82 12.32
CA ILE A 168 -0.37 16.58 11.83
C ILE A 168 0.65 17.08 12.85
N MET A 169 0.51 18.33 13.32
CA MET A 169 1.48 19.00 14.19
C MET A 169 1.54 18.40 15.59
N LYS A 170 0.47 17.75 16.07
CA LYS A 170 0.47 16.97 17.31
C LYS A 170 1.60 15.95 17.39
N TYR A 171 1.99 15.37 16.25
CA TYR A 171 3.03 14.33 16.18
C TYR A 171 4.41 14.87 15.85
N ARG A 172 4.56 16.18 15.58
CA ARG A 172 5.81 16.83 15.13
C ARG A 172 6.62 15.92 14.18
N PRO A 173 6.06 15.55 13.02
CA PRO A 173 6.65 14.53 12.16
C PRO A 173 7.91 15.05 11.47
N ASP A 174 8.98 14.26 11.51
CA ASP A 174 10.18 14.43 10.69
C ASP A 174 9.96 13.85 9.28
N ILE A 175 9.04 12.90 9.13
CA ILE A 175 8.68 12.27 7.85
C ILE A 175 7.17 12.04 7.82
N ILE A 176 6.53 12.35 6.69
CA ILE A 176 5.11 12.00 6.44
C ILE A 176 5.02 10.99 5.30
N ILE A 177 4.28 9.90 5.52
CA ILE A 177 4.04 8.85 4.52
C ILE A 177 2.54 8.71 4.27
N SER A 178 2.10 8.88 3.03
CA SER A 178 0.72 8.69 2.61
C SER A 178 0.53 7.33 1.93
N VAL A 179 -0.36 6.50 2.46
CA VAL A 179 -0.73 5.20 1.87
C VAL A 179 -2.18 5.16 1.36
N HIS A 180 -2.83 6.32 1.20
CA HIS A 180 -4.22 6.44 0.78
C HIS A 180 -4.40 7.55 -0.28
N PRO A 181 -5.24 7.37 -1.32
CA PRO A 181 -5.37 8.32 -2.45
C PRO A 181 -5.95 9.69 -2.11
N LEU A 182 -6.52 9.89 -0.92
CA LEU A 182 -7.08 11.18 -0.49
C LEU A 182 -6.20 11.88 0.56
N MET A 183 -5.03 11.32 0.86
CA MET A 183 -4.10 11.83 1.87
C MET A 183 -2.87 12.50 1.23
N GLN A 184 -3.05 13.22 0.12
CA GLN A 184 -1.98 13.92 -0.61
C GLN A 184 -2.21 15.43 -0.54
N HIS A 185 -3.32 15.88 -1.12
CA HIS A 185 -3.58 17.31 -1.38
C HIS A 185 -3.69 18.12 -0.09
N ILE A 186 -4.55 17.71 0.85
CA ILE A 186 -4.76 18.45 2.11
C ILE A 186 -3.47 18.48 2.95
N PRO A 187 -2.79 17.34 3.23
CA PRO A 187 -1.54 17.38 4.00
C PRO A 187 -0.41 18.20 3.34
N LEU A 188 -0.24 18.11 2.02
CA LEU A 188 0.80 18.88 1.31
C LEU A 188 0.52 20.38 1.35
N TRP A 189 -0.74 20.77 1.27
CA TRP A 189 -1.13 22.16 1.38
C TRP A 189 -0.91 22.71 2.79
N VAL A 190 -1.20 21.91 3.82
CA VAL A 190 -0.87 22.21 5.22
C VAL A 190 0.64 22.44 5.39
N LEU A 191 1.48 21.54 4.87
CA LEU A 191 2.94 21.70 4.91
C LEU A 191 3.41 22.98 4.20
N LYS A 192 2.79 23.32 3.06
CA LYS A 192 3.11 24.54 2.32
C LYS A 192 2.78 25.79 3.13
N TRP A 193 1.60 25.84 3.76
CA TRP A 193 1.14 26.97 4.56
C TRP A 193 1.95 27.18 5.85
N GLN A 194 2.36 26.09 6.48
CA GLN A 194 3.22 26.13 7.66
C GLN A 194 4.71 26.32 7.30
N SER A 195 5.05 26.51 6.02
CA SER A 195 6.43 26.59 5.52
C SER A 195 7.32 25.35 5.80
N LEU A 196 6.71 24.22 6.15
CA LEU A 196 7.40 22.96 6.49
C LEU A 196 7.72 22.08 5.28
N GLN A 197 7.29 22.46 4.07
CA GLN A 197 7.44 21.63 2.87
C GLN A 197 8.91 21.30 2.53
N ARG A 198 9.88 22.13 2.94
CA ARG A 198 11.32 21.88 2.73
C ARG A 198 11.96 21.06 3.83
N GLU A 199 11.37 21.04 5.02
CA GLU A 199 11.92 20.42 6.22
C GLU A 199 11.41 18.99 6.39
N VAL A 200 10.11 18.78 6.13
CA VAL A 200 9.43 17.50 6.34
C VAL A 200 9.24 16.80 4.99
N PRO A 201 10.05 15.79 4.64
CA PRO A 201 9.83 15.00 3.43
C PRO A 201 8.44 14.35 3.43
N PHE A 202 7.72 14.53 2.32
CA PHE A 202 6.41 13.95 2.10
C PHE A 202 6.51 12.82 1.08
N ILE A 203 6.16 11.62 1.50
CA ILE A 203 6.30 10.39 0.73
C ILE A 203 4.91 9.85 0.40
N THR A 204 4.69 9.46 -0.85
CA THR A 204 3.51 8.67 -1.23
C THR A 204 3.93 7.22 -1.47
N VAL A 205 3.18 6.26 -0.93
CA VAL A 205 3.30 4.84 -1.25
C VAL A 205 2.00 4.38 -1.87
N VAL A 206 2.02 4.14 -3.18
CA VAL A 206 0.82 3.77 -3.94
C VAL A 206 0.46 2.31 -3.65
N THR A 207 -0.75 2.08 -3.15
CA THR A 207 -1.22 0.76 -2.72
C THR A 207 -2.12 0.06 -3.75
N TYR A 208 -2.11 0.53 -4.99
CA TYR A 208 -2.88 -0.03 -6.11
C TYR A 208 -1.94 -0.63 -7.15
N LEU A 209 -2.21 -1.86 -7.61
CA LEU A 209 -1.31 -2.57 -8.53
C LEU A 209 -1.33 -2.03 -9.97
N ASN A 210 -2.43 -1.41 -10.42
CA ASN A 210 -2.54 -0.93 -11.80
C ASN A 210 -3.36 0.36 -11.93
N THR A 211 -4.70 0.26 -11.91
CA THR A 211 -5.56 1.44 -12.12
C THR A 211 -5.61 2.30 -10.88
N CYS A 212 -4.80 3.35 -10.88
CA CYS A 212 -4.69 4.32 -9.80
C CYS A 212 -5.59 5.53 -10.07
N HIS A 213 -6.35 5.96 -9.05
CA HIS A 213 -7.01 7.25 -9.11
C HIS A 213 -5.96 8.38 -9.20
N PRO A 214 -6.21 9.45 -9.98
CA PRO A 214 -5.27 10.55 -10.16
C PRO A 214 -4.76 11.21 -8.88
N THR A 215 -5.56 11.17 -7.82
CA THR A 215 -5.25 11.85 -6.55
C THR A 215 -4.05 11.26 -5.82
N TRP A 216 -3.58 10.07 -6.21
CA TRP A 216 -2.30 9.52 -5.78
C TRP A 216 -1.09 10.38 -6.17
N PHE A 217 -1.18 11.12 -7.27
CA PHE A 217 -0.04 11.78 -7.89
C PHE A 217 -0.09 13.29 -7.65
N HIS A 218 0.85 13.79 -6.87
CA HIS A 218 0.98 15.22 -6.57
C HIS A 218 2.44 15.66 -6.74
N HIS A 219 2.68 16.79 -7.41
CA HIS A 219 4.03 17.27 -7.72
C HIS A 219 4.82 17.72 -6.48
N GLY A 220 4.11 18.13 -5.41
CA GLY A 220 4.71 18.57 -4.15
C GLY A 220 5.31 17.45 -3.28
N VAL A 221 5.24 16.19 -3.68
CA VAL A 221 5.83 15.06 -2.91
C VAL A 221 7.35 15.01 -3.08
N THR A 222 8.06 14.59 -2.05
CA THR A 222 9.50 14.32 -2.12
C THR A 222 9.79 13.05 -2.91
N ARG A 223 9.00 11.99 -2.65
CA ARG A 223 9.09 10.69 -3.32
C ARG A 223 7.71 10.05 -3.49
N CYS A 224 7.55 9.29 -4.57
CA CYS A 224 6.40 8.45 -4.87
C CYS A 224 6.88 7.01 -5.15
N TYR A 225 6.58 6.10 -4.24
CA TYR A 225 6.85 4.67 -4.36
C TYR A 225 5.69 3.99 -5.06
N CYS A 226 5.99 3.39 -6.21
CA CYS A 226 5.05 2.70 -7.07
C CYS A 226 5.24 1.18 -6.95
N PRO A 227 4.15 0.40 -6.99
CA PRO A 227 4.23 -1.05 -6.89
C PRO A 227 4.61 -1.73 -8.21
N SER A 228 4.50 -1.04 -9.34
CA SER A 228 4.79 -1.57 -10.66
C SER A 228 5.29 -0.49 -11.62
N GLY A 229 5.88 -0.92 -12.74
CA GLY A 229 6.31 -0.02 -13.82
C GLY A 229 5.13 0.73 -14.45
N GLU A 230 3.97 0.09 -14.56
CA GLU A 230 2.74 0.69 -15.09
C GLU A 230 2.27 1.86 -14.22
N VAL A 231 2.33 1.71 -12.89
CA VAL A 231 1.95 2.79 -11.97
C VAL A 231 2.99 3.91 -12.01
N ALA A 232 4.28 3.59 -12.12
CA ALA A 232 5.33 4.59 -12.31
C ALA A 232 5.14 5.41 -13.59
N ASN A 233 4.83 4.75 -14.71
CA ASN A 233 4.52 5.43 -15.98
C ASN A 233 3.31 6.35 -15.83
N ARG A 234 2.25 5.92 -15.14
CA ARG A 234 1.11 6.80 -14.82
C ARG A 234 1.52 7.99 -13.97
N ALA A 235 2.41 7.82 -13.00
CA ALA A 235 2.91 8.91 -12.17
C ALA A 235 3.65 9.98 -13.00
N LEU A 236 4.52 9.54 -13.92
CA LEU A 236 5.25 10.41 -14.84
C LEU A 236 4.30 11.16 -15.79
N LEU A 237 3.33 10.46 -16.39
CA LEU A 237 2.29 11.07 -17.24
C LEU A 237 1.44 12.10 -16.49
N ARG A 238 1.41 12.03 -15.15
CA ARG A 238 0.66 12.97 -14.30
C ARG A 238 1.48 14.16 -13.82
N GLY A 239 2.77 14.23 -14.20
CA GLY A 239 3.65 15.36 -14.00
C GLY A 239 4.66 15.19 -12.85
N LEU A 240 4.83 13.98 -12.31
CA LEU A 240 5.95 13.72 -11.39
C LEU A 240 7.25 13.61 -12.17
N GLN A 241 8.34 14.11 -11.59
CA GLN A 241 9.68 13.98 -12.15
C GLN A 241 10.21 12.56 -11.92
N THR A 242 11.07 12.09 -12.82
CA THR A 242 11.79 10.80 -12.67
C THR A 242 12.54 10.71 -11.34
N SER A 243 13.09 11.83 -10.87
CA SER A 243 13.77 11.92 -9.57
C SER A 243 12.84 11.56 -8.40
N GLN A 244 11.54 11.86 -8.49
CA GLN A 244 10.53 11.60 -7.47
C GLN A 244 10.02 10.16 -7.47
N VAL A 245 10.09 9.43 -8.58
CA VAL A 245 9.44 8.11 -8.73
C VAL A 245 10.41 6.97 -8.44
N ARG A 246 9.98 5.97 -7.66
CA ARG A 246 10.71 4.71 -7.41
C ARG A 246 9.77 3.52 -7.52
N VAL A 247 10.27 2.38 -7.99
CA VAL A 247 9.49 1.14 -8.13
C VAL A 247 10.08 0.07 -7.23
N PHE A 248 9.41 -0.25 -6.14
CA PHE A 248 9.86 -1.23 -5.13
C PHE A 248 8.83 -2.33 -4.81
N GLY A 249 7.66 -2.30 -5.46
CA GLY A 249 6.56 -3.21 -5.12
C GLY A 249 5.64 -2.64 -4.04
N LEU A 250 4.66 -3.44 -3.63
CA LEU A 250 3.77 -3.10 -2.51
C LEU A 250 4.50 -3.35 -1.18
N PRO A 251 4.28 -2.51 -0.15
CA PRO A 251 4.74 -2.81 1.19
C PRO A 251 3.94 -4.00 1.74
N ILE A 252 4.65 -5.10 2.00
CA ILE A 252 4.08 -6.32 2.60
C ILE A 252 4.68 -6.51 3.98
N ARG A 253 3.88 -7.09 4.90
CA ARG A 253 4.31 -7.36 6.27
C ARG A 253 5.59 -8.20 6.26
N PRO A 254 6.64 -7.83 7.03
CA PRO A 254 7.91 -8.56 7.05
C PRO A 254 7.79 -10.05 7.38
N SER A 255 6.74 -10.46 8.10
CA SER A 255 6.45 -11.88 8.39
C SER A 255 6.31 -12.72 7.12
N PHE A 256 5.74 -12.19 6.04
CA PHE A 256 5.62 -12.93 4.79
C PHE A 256 6.96 -13.19 4.12
N CYS A 257 7.85 -12.21 4.11
CA CYS A 257 9.15 -12.30 3.45
C CYS A 257 10.17 -13.12 4.27
N ARG A 258 10.04 -13.14 5.60
CA ARG A 258 10.97 -13.82 6.52
C ARG A 258 10.53 -15.22 6.94
N ALA A 259 9.29 -15.60 6.66
CA ALA A 259 8.77 -16.90 7.06
C ALA A 259 9.36 -18.04 6.21
N VAL A 260 10.27 -18.80 6.83
CA VAL A 260 10.67 -20.13 6.35
C VAL A 260 9.62 -21.10 6.88
N LEU A 261 8.77 -21.61 5.99
CA LEU A 261 7.67 -22.50 6.35
C LEU A 261 7.84 -23.81 5.59
N GLU A 262 7.91 -24.91 6.32
CA GLU A 262 7.74 -26.25 5.78
C GLU A 262 6.23 -26.56 5.76
N LYS A 263 5.71 -26.97 4.59
CA LYS A 263 4.26 -27.06 4.35
C LYS A 263 3.63 -28.14 5.22
N ASP A 264 4.28 -29.30 5.39
CA ASP A 264 3.73 -30.41 6.16
C ASP A 264 3.69 -30.11 7.67
N GLU A 265 4.70 -29.43 8.21
CA GLU A 265 4.75 -28.94 9.58
C GLU A 265 3.63 -27.92 9.85
N ILE A 266 3.44 -26.96 8.94
CA ILE A 266 2.37 -25.98 9.10
C ILE A 266 0.99 -26.61 8.94
N ARG A 267 0.81 -27.60 8.07
CA ARG A 267 -0.45 -28.36 7.99
C ARG A 267 -0.75 -29.08 9.29
N LYS A 268 0.25 -29.69 9.93
CA LYS A 268 0.10 -30.30 11.26
C LYS A 268 -0.27 -29.25 12.31
N GLU A 269 0.44 -28.12 12.36
CA GLU A 269 0.17 -27.02 13.30
C GLU A 269 -1.26 -26.48 13.15
N LEU A 270 -1.72 -26.31 11.92
CA LEU A 270 -3.04 -25.78 11.60
C LEU A 270 -4.14 -26.85 11.57
N GLU A 271 -3.81 -28.10 11.94
CA GLU A 271 -4.71 -29.25 11.92
C GLU A 271 -5.43 -29.43 10.57
N LEU A 272 -4.66 -29.34 9.49
CA LEU A 272 -5.06 -29.66 8.13
C LEU A 272 -4.63 -31.09 7.77
N ASP A 273 -5.32 -31.69 6.80
CA ASP A 273 -4.90 -33.00 6.30
C ASP A 273 -3.55 -32.86 5.60
N PRO A 274 -2.54 -33.69 5.93
CA PRO A 274 -1.20 -33.55 5.36
C PRO A 274 -1.13 -33.96 3.88
N LYS A 275 -2.04 -34.82 3.41
CA LYS A 275 -2.00 -35.43 2.07
C LYS A 275 -2.93 -34.77 1.08
N LEU A 276 -4.01 -34.13 1.54
CA LEU A 276 -4.97 -33.48 0.65
C LEU A 276 -4.49 -32.10 0.20
N PRO A 277 -4.62 -31.75 -1.10
CA PRO A 277 -4.39 -30.39 -1.55
C PRO A 277 -5.41 -29.43 -0.92
N ALA A 278 -4.97 -28.24 -0.56
CA ALA A 278 -5.75 -27.27 0.20
C ALA A 278 -6.00 -25.98 -0.60
N VAL A 279 -7.27 -25.58 -0.71
CA VAL A 279 -7.69 -24.32 -1.33
C VAL A 279 -7.98 -23.28 -0.25
N LEU A 280 -7.30 -22.14 -0.29
CA LEU A 280 -7.59 -21.00 0.57
C LEU A 280 -8.67 -20.10 -0.05
N LEU A 281 -9.81 -19.96 0.59
CA LEU A 281 -10.91 -19.11 0.14
C LEU A 281 -11.08 -17.88 1.04
N MET A 282 -11.02 -16.69 0.46
CA MET A 282 -11.16 -15.42 1.18
C MET A 282 -11.94 -14.35 0.41
N GLY A 283 -12.95 -13.73 1.03
CA GLY A 283 -13.65 -12.54 0.50
C GLY A 283 -12.91 -11.20 0.73
N GLY A 284 -11.77 -11.25 1.42
CA GLY A 284 -11.06 -10.07 1.94
C GLY A 284 -11.73 -9.43 3.16
N GLY A 285 -11.19 -8.31 3.64
CA GLY A 285 -11.55 -7.73 4.95
C GLY A 285 -12.96 -7.14 5.07
N GLU A 286 -13.70 -7.02 3.96
CA GLU A 286 -15.06 -6.48 3.91
C GLU A 286 -16.00 -7.49 3.22
N VAL A 287 -17.26 -7.51 3.66
CA VAL A 287 -18.35 -8.44 3.30
C VAL A 287 -18.71 -8.35 1.81
N MET A 288 -17.83 -8.82 0.92
CA MET A 288 -18.03 -8.78 -0.53
C MET A 288 -17.62 -10.13 -1.16
N GLY A 289 -18.34 -10.53 -2.20
CA GLY A 289 -18.12 -11.75 -2.98
C GLY A 289 -18.98 -12.95 -2.54
N PRO A 290 -19.25 -13.90 -3.46
CA PRO A 290 -20.08 -15.08 -3.21
C PRO A 290 -19.30 -16.18 -2.46
N VAL A 291 -18.74 -15.87 -1.29
CA VAL A 291 -17.85 -16.77 -0.54
C VAL A 291 -18.61 -18.03 -0.10
N GLU A 292 -19.87 -17.89 0.30
CA GLU A 292 -20.68 -19.04 0.69
C GLU A 292 -20.97 -19.97 -0.50
N GLU A 293 -21.42 -19.41 -1.63
CA GLU A 293 -21.70 -20.20 -2.83
C GLU A 293 -20.43 -20.89 -3.34
N THR A 294 -19.30 -20.17 -3.34
CA THR A 294 -17.99 -20.72 -3.74
C THR A 294 -17.55 -21.84 -2.81
N ALA A 295 -17.69 -21.68 -1.49
CA ALA A 295 -17.33 -22.70 -0.52
C ALA A 295 -18.17 -23.98 -0.73
N ARG A 296 -19.48 -23.83 -0.93
CA ARG A 296 -20.41 -24.94 -1.21
C ARG A 296 -20.03 -25.67 -2.50
N ALA A 297 -19.77 -24.94 -3.58
CA ALA A 297 -19.35 -25.53 -4.84
C ALA A 297 -18.04 -26.32 -4.69
N LEU A 298 -17.02 -25.74 -4.04
CA LEU A 298 -15.77 -26.45 -3.74
C LEU A 298 -16.00 -27.71 -2.90
N GLY A 299 -16.93 -27.68 -1.94
CA GLY A 299 -17.25 -28.84 -1.10
C GLY A 299 -17.82 -30.02 -1.88
N GLU A 300 -18.50 -29.76 -3.00
CA GLU A 300 -19.00 -30.78 -3.92
C GLU A 300 -17.93 -31.23 -4.92
N GLU A 301 -17.21 -30.29 -5.54
CA GLU A 301 -16.19 -30.57 -6.56
C GLU A 301 -14.95 -31.28 -5.99
N LEU A 302 -14.58 -31.01 -4.75
CA LEU A 302 -13.43 -31.66 -4.09
C LEU A 302 -13.78 -33.01 -3.46
N TYR A 303 -14.97 -33.56 -3.72
CA TYR A 303 -15.38 -34.88 -3.29
C TYR A 303 -15.50 -35.85 -4.47
N CYS A 304 -14.71 -36.93 -4.45
CA CYS A 304 -14.80 -37.96 -5.49
C CYS A 304 -15.89 -38.97 -5.14
N TYR A 305 -17.02 -38.91 -5.85
CA TYR A 305 -18.16 -39.81 -5.65
C TYR A 305 -17.85 -41.27 -5.97
N GLU A 306 -17.08 -41.54 -7.02
CA GLU A 306 -16.69 -42.90 -7.42
C GLU A 306 -15.87 -43.59 -6.32
N ARG A 307 -14.93 -42.86 -5.72
CA ARG A 307 -14.04 -43.37 -4.68
C ARG A 307 -14.56 -43.15 -3.26
N ARG A 308 -15.70 -42.46 -3.13
CA ARG A 308 -16.34 -42.06 -1.86
C ARG A 308 -15.37 -41.44 -0.86
N ARG A 309 -14.51 -40.52 -1.33
CA ARG A 309 -13.52 -39.85 -0.49
C ARG A 309 -13.20 -38.42 -0.96
N PRO A 310 -12.77 -37.53 -0.05
CA PRO A 310 -12.25 -36.22 -0.44
C PRO A 310 -11.00 -36.37 -1.31
N ILE A 311 -10.88 -35.49 -2.30
CA ILE A 311 -9.67 -35.30 -3.12
C ILE A 311 -9.00 -33.94 -2.88
N GLY A 312 -9.60 -33.11 -2.03
CA GLY A 312 -9.02 -31.85 -1.54
C GLY A 312 -9.67 -31.42 -0.23
N GLN A 313 -9.19 -30.30 0.31
CA GLN A 313 -9.70 -29.66 1.51
C GLN A 313 -9.79 -28.14 1.33
N ILE A 314 -10.59 -27.49 2.16
CA ILE A 314 -10.89 -26.06 2.03
C ILE A 314 -10.50 -25.34 3.33
N VAL A 315 -9.80 -24.22 3.21
CA VAL A 315 -9.60 -23.27 4.30
C VAL A 315 -10.38 -22.01 3.97
N VAL A 316 -11.33 -21.61 4.80
CA VAL A 316 -12.12 -20.39 4.61
C VAL A 316 -11.78 -19.37 5.69
N ILE A 317 -11.26 -18.21 5.29
CA ILE A 317 -11.01 -17.08 6.20
C ILE A 317 -12.09 -16.03 6.01
N CYS A 318 -13.01 -15.95 6.98
CA CYS A 318 -14.18 -15.06 6.93
C CYS A 318 -13.84 -13.62 7.36
N GLY A 319 -12.64 -13.37 7.87
CA GLY A 319 -12.23 -12.06 8.37
C GLY A 319 -13.15 -11.59 9.50
N ARG A 320 -13.72 -10.39 9.36
CA ARG A 320 -14.65 -9.82 10.35
C ARG A 320 -16.11 -10.25 10.15
N ASN A 321 -16.41 -11.04 9.11
CA ASN A 321 -17.78 -11.46 8.81
C ASN A 321 -18.20 -12.65 9.69
N GLN A 322 -18.69 -12.36 10.89
CA GLN A 322 -19.13 -13.39 11.84
C GLN A 322 -20.39 -14.13 11.35
N VAL A 323 -21.28 -13.46 10.60
CA VAL A 323 -22.47 -14.10 10.04
C VAL A 323 -22.08 -15.21 9.08
N LEU A 324 -21.22 -14.91 8.10
CA LEU A 324 -20.69 -15.92 7.16
C LEU A 324 -19.98 -17.06 7.89
N ARG A 325 -19.16 -16.74 8.90
CA ARG A 325 -18.47 -17.75 9.70
C ARG A 325 -19.47 -18.72 10.35
N SER A 326 -20.48 -18.20 11.04
CA SER A 326 -21.51 -19.00 11.70
C SER A 326 -22.31 -19.84 10.69
N THR A 327 -22.69 -19.24 9.55
CA THR A 327 -23.39 -19.94 8.46
C THR A 327 -22.57 -21.12 7.97
N LEU A 328 -21.31 -20.92 7.56
CA LEU A 328 -20.46 -22.00 7.05
C LEU A 328 -20.19 -23.09 8.10
N GLN A 329 -20.07 -22.72 9.39
CA GLN A 329 -19.85 -23.67 10.48
C GLN A 329 -21.07 -24.56 10.74
N SER A 330 -22.28 -24.07 10.45
CA SER A 330 -23.52 -24.85 10.56
C SER A 330 -23.73 -25.86 9.44
N LEU A 331 -22.96 -25.77 8.35
CA LEU A 331 -23.10 -26.65 7.20
C LEU A 331 -22.41 -27.99 7.44
N ARG A 332 -22.98 -29.05 6.87
CA ARG A 332 -22.34 -30.36 6.80
C ARG A 332 -21.50 -30.44 5.53
N TRP A 333 -20.23 -30.77 5.69
CA TRP A 333 -19.27 -30.84 4.60
C TRP A 333 -18.89 -32.30 4.29
N LYS A 334 -18.78 -32.63 3.00
CA LYS A 334 -18.31 -33.95 2.52
C LYS A 334 -16.78 -34.05 2.50
N VAL A 335 -16.10 -32.89 2.55
CA VAL A 335 -14.65 -32.75 2.56
C VAL A 335 -14.19 -32.05 3.84
N PRO A 336 -12.92 -32.16 4.24
CA PRO A 336 -12.38 -31.39 5.35
C PRO A 336 -12.45 -29.89 5.04
N VAL A 337 -13.07 -29.12 5.95
CA VAL A 337 -13.16 -27.66 5.85
C VAL A 337 -12.72 -27.03 7.16
N LYS A 338 -11.73 -26.13 7.10
CA LYS A 338 -11.30 -25.32 8.24
C LYS A 338 -11.85 -23.89 8.08
N ILE A 339 -12.75 -23.50 8.98
CA ILE A 339 -13.42 -22.19 8.93
C ILE A 339 -12.86 -21.30 10.04
N ARG A 340 -12.30 -20.15 9.66
CA ARG A 340 -11.69 -19.18 10.57
C ARG A 340 -12.32 -17.80 10.42
N GLY A 341 -12.18 -17.00 11.47
CA GLY A 341 -12.59 -15.59 11.48
C GLY A 341 -11.47 -14.69 10.94
N PHE A 342 -11.06 -13.71 11.74
CA PHE A 342 -9.93 -12.84 11.44
C PHE A 342 -8.63 -13.51 11.88
N GLU A 343 -7.68 -13.65 10.95
CA GLU A 343 -6.39 -14.29 11.18
C GLU A 343 -5.24 -13.29 11.04
N LYS A 344 -4.32 -13.31 12.01
CA LYS A 344 -3.16 -12.41 12.03
C LYS A 344 -1.97 -12.98 11.27
N GLN A 345 -1.75 -14.29 11.39
CA GLN A 345 -0.62 -15.04 10.80
C GLN A 345 -0.99 -15.60 9.44
N MET A 346 -1.32 -14.71 8.51
CA MET A 346 -1.80 -15.09 7.18
C MET A 346 -0.72 -15.81 6.36
N GLU A 347 0.56 -15.56 6.65
CA GLU A 347 1.69 -16.27 6.06
C GLU A 347 1.61 -17.80 6.28
N LYS A 348 1.13 -18.24 7.44
CA LYS A 348 0.96 -19.67 7.75
C LYS A 348 -0.18 -20.27 6.95
N TRP A 349 -1.34 -19.61 6.96
CA TRP A 349 -2.52 -20.08 6.22
C TRP A 349 -2.26 -20.16 4.72
N MET A 350 -1.60 -19.16 4.14
CA MET A 350 -1.16 -19.21 2.74
C MET A 350 -0.10 -20.30 2.51
N GLY A 351 0.89 -20.44 3.40
CA GLY A 351 1.93 -21.46 3.29
C GLY A 351 1.42 -22.91 3.35
N ALA A 352 0.27 -23.14 4.01
CA ALA A 352 -0.34 -24.46 4.14
C ALA A 352 -1.19 -24.86 2.91
N CYS A 353 -1.53 -23.91 2.05
CA CYS A 353 -2.42 -24.09 0.91
C CYS A 353 -1.64 -24.28 -0.39
N ASP A 354 -2.35 -24.70 -1.44
CA ASP A 354 -1.82 -24.96 -2.78
C ASP A 354 -2.34 -23.97 -3.81
N CYS A 355 -3.47 -23.32 -3.55
CA CYS A 355 -3.95 -22.16 -4.30
C CYS A 355 -4.84 -21.28 -3.43
N ILE A 356 -5.14 -20.08 -3.92
CA ILE A 356 -6.00 -19.11 -3.25
C ILE A 356 -7.10 -18.63 -4.19
N ILE A 357 -8.33 -18.63 -3.70
CA ILE A 357 -9.48 -17.96 -4.31
C ILE A 357 -9.78 -16.70 -3.51
N THR A 358 -9.67 -15.55 -4.15
CA THR A 358 -9.88 -14.28 -3.46
C THR A 358 -10.30 -13.15 -4.37
N LYS A 359 -10.82 -12.05 -3.80
CA LYS A 359 -11.04 -10.82 -4.55
C LYS A 359 -9.72 -10.20 -4.99
N ALA A 360 -9.75 -9.32 -5.98
CA ALA A 360 -8.58 -8.59 -6.49
C ALA A 360 -8.06 -7.50 -5.51
N GLY A 361 -7.74 -7.89 -4.28
CA GLY A 361 -7.13 -7.04 -3.27
C GLY A 361 -5.62 -6.95 -3.47
N PRO A 362 -5.03 -5.75 -3.62
CA PRO A 362 -3.63 -5.58 -3.98
C PRO A 362 -2.67 -6.23 -2.96
N GLY A 363 -2.94 -6.06 -1.65
CA GLY A 363 -2.14 -6.67 -0.60
C GLY A 363 -2.20 -8.19 -0.62
N THR A 364 -3.40 -8.78 -0.74
CA THR A 364 -3.57 -10.24 -0.78
C THR A 364 -2.93 -10.85 -2.02
N ILE A 365 -3.01 -10.19 -3.18
CA ILE A 365 -2.32 -10.64 -4.39
C ILE A 365 -0.80 -10.67 -4.16
N ALA A 366 -0.23 -9.60 -3.62
CA ALA A 366 1.21 -9.55 -3.35
C ALA A 366 1.64 -10.58 -2.29
N GLU A 367 0.86 -10.76 -1.21
CA GLU A 367 1.08 -11.81 -0.20
C GLU A 367 1.06 -13.22 -0.82
N ALA A 368 0.09 -13.51 -1.69
CA ALA A 368 -0.02 -14.79 -2.38
C ALA A 368 1.13 -15.04 -3.36
N LEU A 369 1.54 -14.03 -4.13
CA LEU A 369 2.70 -14.13 -5.04
C LEU A 369 3.99 -14.39 -4.28
N ILE A 370 4.21 -13.74 -3.13
CA ILE A 370 5.38 -14.01 -2.26
C ILE A 370 5.37 -15.46 -1.77
N ARG A 371 4.19 -16.03 -1.50
CA ARG A 371 4.04 -17.42 -1.07
C ARG A 371 4.01 -18.42 -2.22
N GLY A 372 4.15 -17.98 -3.47
CA GLY A 372 4.09 -18.87 -4.63
C GLY A 372 2.72 -19.57 -4.78
N LEU A 373 1.63 -18.89 -4.39
CA LEU A 373 0.28 -19.43 -4.55
C LEU A 373 -0.34 -18.99 -5.88
N PRO A 374 -0.79 -19.93 -6.74
CA PRO A 374 -1.70 -19.63 -7.83
C PRO A 374 -2.97 -18.95 -7.31
N ILE A 375 -3.38 -17.87 -7.98
CA ILE A 375 -4.50 -17.02 -7.56
C ILE A 375 -5.66 -17.15 -8.53
N ILE A 376 -6.85 -17.45 -8.01
CA ILE A 376 -8.13 -17.42 -8.70
C ILE A 376 -8.88 -16.18 -8.23
N LEU A 377 -9.07 -15.20 -9.11
CA LEU A 377 -9.81 -13.99 -8.78
C LEU A 377 -11.33 -14.21 -8.92
N ASN A 378 -12.08 -14.14 -7.81
CA ASN A 378 -13.53 -14.38 -7.79
C ASN A 378 -14.39 -13.10 -7.75
N ASP A 379 -13.79 -11.94 -7.49
CA ASP A 379 -14.46 -10.65 -7.48
C ASP A 379 -13.43 -9.51 -7.61
N PHE A 380 -13.86 -8.31 -7.98
CA PHE A 380 -13.03 -7.11 -7.97
C PHE A 380 -13.85 -5.87 -7.63
N ILE A 381 -13.20 -4.88 -7.02
CA ILE A 381 -13.84 -3.58 -6.77
C ILE A 381 -13.91 -2.82 -8.10
N PRO A 382 -15.11 -2.47 -8.60
CA PRO A 382 -15.26 -1.79 -9.89
C PRO A 382 -14.43 -0.51 -9.97
N GLY A 383 -13.70 -0.29 -11.06
CA GLY A 383 -12.84 0.89 -11.25
C GLY A 383 -11.42 0.78 -10.69
N GLN A 384 -11.15 -0.12 -9.74
CA GLN A 384 -9.79 -0.42 -9.26
C GLN A 384 -9.07 -1.45 -10.15
N VAL A 385 -9.85 -2.33 -10.79
CA VAL A 385 -9.40 -3.31 -11.79
C VAL A 385 -10.32 -3.19 -13.01
N SER A 386 -9.76 -3.27 -14.22
CA SER A 386 -10.55 -3.26 -15.45
C SER A 386 -11.38 -4.54 -15.55
N LYS A 387 -12.67 -4.41 -15.91
CA LYS A 387 -13.56 -5.55 -16.16
C LYS A 387 -12.90 -6.52 -17.16
N ARG A 388 -12.71 -7.77 -16.76
CA ARG A 388 -12.71 -8.92 -17.67
C ARG A 388 -13.73 -9.88 -17.10
N ASP A 389 -14.68 -10.33 -17.91
CA ASP A 389 -15.73 -11.28 -17.51
C ASP A 389 -15.16 -12.72 -17.40
N GLU A 390 -13.88 -12.85 -17.04
CA GLU A 390 -13.11 -14.09 -17.01
C GLU A 390 -12.43 -14.25 -15.64
N VAL A 391 -12.44 -15.48 -15.12
CA VAL A 391 -11.63 -15.88 -13.96
C VAL A 391 -10.16 -15.72 -14.35
N LEU A 392 -9.46 -14.82 -13.67
CA LEU A 392 -8.05 -14.57 -13.96
C LEU A 392 -7.19 -15.48 -13.07
N LEU A 393 -6.47 -16.39 -13.71
CA LEU A 393 -5.43 -17.20 -13.07
C LEU A 393 -4.12 -16.41 -13.10
N LEU A 394 -3.58 -16.12 -11.93
CA LEU A 394 -2.20 -15.61 -11.80
C LEU A 394 -1.33 -16.76 -11.31
N GLU A 395 -0.37 -17.16 -12.13
CA GLU A 395 0.64 -18.13 -11.73
C GLU A 395 1.90 -17.42 -11.23
N PRO A 396 2.50 -17.88 -10.12
CA PRO A 396 3.81 -17.40 -9.68
C PRO A 396 4.87 -17.84 -10.70
N GLY A 397 5.64 -16.88 -11.20
CA GLY A 397 6.73 -17.10 -12.17
C GLY A 397 8.08 -17.37 -11.54
#